data_AF-A0AAX0IVD7-F1
#
_entry.id   AF-A0AAX0IVD7-F1
#
_cell.length_a   1.000
_cell.length_b   1.000
_cell.length_c   1.000
_cell.angle_alpha   90.00
_cell.angle_beta   90.00
_cell.angle_gamma   90.00
#
_symmetry.space_group_name_H-M   'P 1'
#
loop_
_entity.id
_entity.type
_entity.pdbx_description
1 polymer ?
#
loop_
_entity_poly.entity_id
_entity_poly.type
_entity_poly.pdbx_seq_one_letter_code
_entity_poly.pdbx_strand_id
1 'polypeptide(L)'
;MDQLNNNKNRLQKEKNSVENKIRDNRNALNEYEQISKKSKQLLESILEVFHNSSDTATFQEIYHSQIHEENKMKKEFESEYIALRKKNILLEEQINDMKKEQRNREGREV
;
A
#
# COMPACT_ATOMS: atom_id res chain seq x y z
N MET A 1 -2.12 28.51 23.91
CA MET A 1 -2.73 27.16 23.95
C MET A 1 -3.31 26.72 22.60
N ASP A 2 -3.99 27.58 21.84
CA ASP A 2 -4.72 27.19 20.62
C ASP A 2 -3.87 26.62 19.47
N GLN A 3 -2.70 27.19 19.17
CA GLN A 3 -1.89 26.74 18.02
C GLN A 3 -1.32 25.32 18.19
N LEU A 4 -0.87 24.97 19.41
CA LEU A 4 -0.31 23.65 19.70
C LEU A 4 -1.38 22.56 19.60
N ASN A 5 -2.58 22.85 20.13
CA ASN A 5 -3.71 21.93 20.06
C ASN A 5 -4.24 21.76 18.63
N ASN A 6 -4.28 22.85 17.86
CA ASN A 6 -4.66 22.81 16.44
C ASN A 6 -3.68 21.97 15.60
N ASN A 7 -2.38 22.13 15.84
CA ASN A 7 -1.36 21.33 15.16
C ASN A 7 -1.45 19.84 15.52
N LYS A 8 -1.71 19.50 16.79
CA LYS A 8 -1.96 18.13 17.25
C LYS A 8 -3.15 17.49 16.56
N ASN A 9 -4.27 18.21 16.49
CA ASN A 9 -5.46 17.73 15.82
C ASN A 9 -5.23 17.53 14.32
N ARG A 10 -4.47 18.43 13.67
CA ARG A 10 -4.10 18.29 12.26
C ARG A 10 -3.26 17.04 12.02
N LEU A 11 -2.19 16.85 12.81
CA LEU A 11 -1.32 15.67 12.68
C LEU A 11 -2.07 14.37 12.97
N GLN A 12 -2.97 14.35 13.95
CA GLN A 12 -3.79 13.17 14.24
C GLN A 12 -4.74 12.82 13.09
N LYS A 13 -5.38 13.83 12.47
CA LYS A 13 -6.21 13.62 11.27
C LYS A 13 -5.38 13.07 10.11
N GLU A 14 -4.17 13.60 9.92
CA GLU A 14 -3.26 13.12 8.89
C GLU A 14 -2.82 11.67 9.16
N LYS A 15 -2.48 11.33 10.41
CA LYS A 15 -2.14 9.96 10.82
C LYS A 15 -3.29 8.99 10.50
N ASN A 16 -4.51 9.32 10.93
CA ASN A 16 -5.68 8.49 10.65
C ASN A 16 -5.92 8.31 9.13
N SER A 17 -5.68 9.36 8.34
CA SER A 17 -5.78 9.26 6.88
C SER A 17 -4.73 8.32 6.29
N VAL A 18 -3.48 8.38 6.78
CA VAL A 18 -2.41 7.48 6.34
C VAL A 18 -2.69 6.03 6.75
N GLU A 19 -3.19 5.79 7.96
CA GLU A 19 -3.58 4.45 8.44
C GLU A 19 -4.69 3.84 7.57
N ASN A 20 -5.68 4.64 7.19
CA ASN A 20 -6.70 4.20 6.23
C ASN A 20 -6.08 3.82 4.88
N LYS A 21 -5.21 4.67 4.32
CA LYS A 21 -4.51 4.35 3.06
C LYS A 21 -3.67 3.08 3.13
N ILE A 22 -3.01 2.82 4.27
CA ILE A 22 -2.27 1.58 4.49
C ILE A 22 -3.20 0.37 4.42
N ARG A 23 -4.37 0.43 5.07
CA ARG A 23 -5.36 -0.63 5.02
C ARG A 23 -5.89 -0.82 3.60
N ASP A 24 -6.23 0.27 2.93
CA ASP A 24 -6.84 0.23 1.61
C ASP A 24 -5.85 -0.31 0.56
N ASN A 25 -4.56 0.08 0.63
CA ASN A 25 -3.49 -0.47 -0.19
C ASN A 25 -3.32 -1.99 0.02
N ARG A 26 -3.37 -2.48 1.27
CA ARG A 26 -3.31 -3.93 1.56
C ARG A 26 -4.51 -4.69 1.00
N ASN A 27 -5.71 -4.10 1.11
CA ASN A 27 -6.93 -4.70 0.58
C ASN A 27 -6.86 -4.78 -0.95
N ALA A 28 -6.45 -3.69 -1.61
CA ALA A 28 -6.27 -3.64 -3.06
C ALA A 28 -5.23 -4.66 -3.55
N LEU A 29 -4.10 -4.80 -2.86
CA LEU A 29 -3.09 -5.83 -3.20
C LEU A 29 -3.68 -7.25 -3.07
N ASN A 30 -4.43 -7.53 -2.01
CA ASN A 30 -5.06 -8.84 -1.84
C ASN A 30 -6.11 -9.14 -2.91
N GLU A 31 -6.94 -8.15 -3.27
CA GLU A 31 -7.90 -8.27 -4.39
C GLU A 31 -7.17 -8.51 -5.71
N TYR A 32 -6.10 -7.77 -5.95
CA TYR A 32 -5.25 -7.92 -7.13
C TYR A 32 -4.64 -9.34 -7.21
N GLU A 33 -4.05 -9.84 -6.12
CA GLU A 33 -3.47 -11.19 -6.08
C GLU A 33 -4.52 -12.29 -6.36
N GLN A 34 -5.76 -12.12 -5.88
CA GLN A 34 -6.85 -13.04 -6.17
C GLN A 34 -7.26 -13.03 -7.64
N ILE A 35 -7.37 -11.85 -8.25
CA ILE A 35 -7.69 -11.70 -9.67
C ILE A 35 -6.54 -12.26 -10.53
N SER A 36 -5.31 -11.94 -10.18
CA SER A 36 -4.12 -12.40 -10.87
C SER A 36 -4.03 -13.92 -10.87
N LYS A 37 -4.28 -14.57 -9.73
CA LYS A 37 -4.33 -16.03 -9.63
C LYS A 37 -5.33 -16.65 -10.61
N LYS A 38 -6.55 -16.09 -10.71
CA LYS A 38 -7.57 -16.57 -11.65
C LYS A 38 -7.17 -16.34 -13.11
N SER A 39 -6.59 -15.17 -13.41
CA SER A 39 -6.08 -14.85 -14.74
C SER A 39 -4.97 -15.80 -15.18
N LYS A 40 -4.03 -16.10 -14.30
CA LYS A 40 -2.96 -17.06 -14.54
C LYS A 40 -3.50 -18.46 -14.84
N GLN A 41 -4.42 -18.96 -14.02
CA GLN A 41 -5.05 -20.27 -14.24
C GLN A 41 -5.79 -20.36 -15.57
N LEU A 42 -6.47 -19.29 -15.98
CA LEU A 42 -7.13 -19.20 -17.28
C LEU A 42 -6.10 -19.26 -18.42
N LEU A 43 -5.00 -18.51 -18.32
CA LEU A 43 -3.96 -18.51 -19.35
C LEU A 43 -3.23 -19.86 -19.44
N GLU A 44 -2.98 -20.52 -18.31
CA GLU A 44 -2.46 -21.90 -18.28
C GLU A 44 -3.42 -22.86 -19.00
N SER A 45 -4.73 -22.76 -18.74
CA SER A 45 -5.75 -23.57 -19.42
C SER A 45 -5.80 -23.31 -20.93
N ILE A 46 -5.65 -22.05 -21.35
CA ILE A 46 -5.59 -21.68 -22.77
C ILE A 46 -4.33 -22.28 -23.42
N LEU A 47 -3.18 -22.17 -22.76
CA LEU A 47 -1.93 -22.77 -23.26
C LEU A 47 -2.04 -24.28 -23.44
N GLU A 48 -2.70 -24.98 -22.51
CA GLU A 48 -2.97 -26.41 -22.63
C GLU A 48 -3.87 -26.74 -23.83
N VAL A 49 -4.90 -25.95 -24.11
CA VAL A 49 -5.79 -26.19 -25.27
C VAL A 49 -5.06 -25.94 -26.59
N PHE A 50 -4.22 -24.91 -26.65
CA PHE A 50 -3.56 -24.47 -27.88
C PHE A 50 -2.12 -24.97 -28.01
N HIS A 51 -1.66 -25.95 -27.22
CA HIS A 51 -0.24 -26.36 -27.17
C HIS A 51 0.35 -26.89 -28.49
N ASN A 52 -0.50 -27.38 -29.41
CA ASN A 52 -0.12 -27.86 -30.74
C ASN A 52 -0.72 -27.01 -31.89
N SER A 53 -1.25 -25.82 -31.58
CA SER A 53 -1.81 -24.93 -32.60
C SER A 53 -0.72 -24.03 -33.20
N SER A 54 -1.04 -23.38 -34.32
CA SER A 54 -0.22 -22.28 -34.84
C SER A 54 -0.15 -21.07 -33.89
N ASP A 55 -1.06 -20.99 -32.94
CA ASP A 55 -1.27 -19.82 -32.08
C ASP A 55 -0.56 -19.96 -30.71
N THR A 56 0.12 -21.10 -30.45
CA THR A 56 0.80 -21.37 -29.17
C THR A 56 1.75 -20.25 -28.78
N ALA A 57 2.55 -19.75 -29.73
CA ALA A 57 3.54 -18.70 -29.49
C ALA A 57 2.89 -17.40 -28.98
N THR A 58 1.75 -17.01 -29.59
CA THR A 58 0.98 -15.83 -29.17
C THR A 58 0.48 -15.97 -27.74
N PHE A 59 -0.07 -17.13 -27.38
CA PHE A 59 -0.55 -17.35 -26.01
C PHE A 59 0.58 -17.45 -24.99
N GLN A 60 1.75 -17.95 -25.38
CA GLN A 60 2.94 -17.96 -24.52
C GLN A 60 3.43 -16.53 -24.25
N GLU A 61 3.46 -15.68 -25.28
CA GLU A 61 3.82 -14.27 -25.14
C GLU A 61 2.85 -13.52 -24.22
N ILE A 62 1.54 -13.75 -24.37
CA ILE A 62 0.51 -13.18 -23.48
C ILE A 62 0.73 -13.65 -22.04
N TYR A 63 0.97 -14.95 -21.83
CA TYR A 63 1.20 -15.51 -20.50
C TYR A 63 2.41 -14.90 -19.80
N HIS A 64 3.54 -14.80 -20.50
CA HIS A 64 4.75 -14.19 -19.94
C HIS A 64 4.59 -12.68 -19.71
N SER A 65 3.90 -11.97 -20.60
CA SER A 65 3.60 -10.55 -20.42
C SER A 65 2.72 -10.32 -19.18
N GLN A 66 1.71 -11.16 -18.96
CA GLN A 66 0.85 -11.08 -17.79
C GLN A 66 1.66 -11.27 -16.48
N ILE A 67 2.57 -12.24 -16.44
CA ILE A 67 3.46 -12.46 -15.28
C ILE A 67 4.38 -11.26 -15.05
N HIS A 68 4.88 -10.64 -16.12
CA HIS A 68 5.72 -9.45 -15.99
C HIS A 68 4.96 -8.29 -15.34
N GLU A 69 3.77 -7.97 -15.85
CA GLU A 69 2.93 -6.91 -15.30
C GLU A 69 2.46 -7.21 -13.87
N GLU A 70 2.16 -8.47 -13.55
CA GLU A 70 1.85 -8.91 -12.18
C GLU A 70 2.98 -8.56 -11.20
N ASN A 71 4.21 -8.92 -11.54
CA ASN A 71 5.36 -8.66 -10.69
C ASN A 71 5.64 -7.16 -10.53
N LYS A 72 5.40 -6.38 -11.59
CA LYS A 72 5.53 -4.93 -11.56
C LYS A 72 4.49 -4.29 -10.64
N MET A 73 3.21 -4.63 -10.79
CA MET A 73 2.13 -4.13 -9.95
C MET A 73 2.34 -4.50 -8.47
N LYS A 74 2.76 -5.73 -8.18
CA LYS A 74 3.07 -6.16 -6.81
C LYS A 74 4.15 -5.27 -6.16
N LYS A 75 5.23 -4.98 -6.90
CA LYS A 75 6.30 -4.08 -6.43
C LYS A 75 5.79 -2.66 -6.20
N GLU A 76 4.87 -2.17 -7.03
CA GLU A 76 4.27 -0.85 -6.86
C GLU A 76 3.45 -0.77 -5.56
N PHE A 77 2.59 -1.76 -5.30
CA PHE A 77 1.83 -1.85 -4.04
C PHE A 77 2.76 -1.94 -2.82
N GLU A 78 3.79 -2.79 -2.86
CA GLU A 78 4.77 -2.92 -1.78
C GLU A 78 5.53 -1.62 -1.52
N SER A 79 5.92 -0.92 -2.58
CA SER A 79 6.64 0.36 -2.49
C SER A 79 5.76 1.45 -1.87
N GLU A 80 4.50 1.54 -2.28
CA GLU A 80 3.53 2.46 -1.69
C GLU A 80 3.28 2.13 -0.22
N TYR A 81 3.09 0.86 0.13
CA TYR A 81 2.92 0.41 1.50
C TYR A 81 4.09 0.85 2.39
N ILE A 82 5.33 0.63 1.93
CA ILE A 82 6.54 1.04 2.67
C ILE A 82 6.56 2.56 2.86
N ALA A 83 6.26 3.33 1.82
CA ALA A 83 6.22 4.79 1.90
C ALA A 83 5.18 5.29 2.91
N LEU A 84 3.96 4.73 2.87
CA LEU A 84 2.90 5.05 3.81
C LEU A 84 3.28 4.67 5.25
N ARG A 85 3.90 3.50 5.46
CA ARG A 85 4.38 3.07 6.79
C ARG A 85 5.43 4.00 7.35
N LYS A 86 6.41 4.41 6.54
CA LYS A 86 7.43 5.40 6.94
C LYS A 86 6.78 6.73 7.34
N LYS A 87 5.81 7.21 6.55
CA LYS A 87 5.05 8.42 6.86
C LYS A 87 4.29 8.29 8.18
N ASN A 88 3.66 7.13 8.44
CA ASN A 88 2.91 6.91 9.67
C ASN A 88 3.79 6.97 10.92
N ILE A 89 4.99 6.37 10.84
CA ILE A 89 5.98 6.41 11.93
C ILE A 89 6.41 7.84 12.23
N LEU A 90 6.75 8.62 11.19
CA LEU A 90 7.14 10.03 11.36
C LEU A 90 6.03 10.87 12.00
N LEU A 91 4.77 10.67 11.59
CA LEU A 91 3.63 11.36 12.19
C LEU A 91 3.44 10.98 13.67
N GLU A 92 3.66 9.72 14.01
CA GLU A 92 3.59 9.24 15.39
C GLU A 92 4.68 9.85 16.27
N GLU A 93 5.92 9.94 15.77
CA GLU A 93 7.03 10.64 16.44
C GLU A 93 6.69 12.11 16.67
N GLN A 94 6.25 12.84 15.64
CA GLN A 94 5.86 14.25 15.76
C GLN A 94 4.74 14.48 16.78
N ILE A 95 3.73 13.60 16.80
CA ILE A 95 2.64 13.68 17.79
C ILE A 95 3.18 13.44 19.21
N ASN A 96 4.10 12.50 19.38
CA ASN A 96 4.70 12.20 20.69
C ASN A 96 5.59 13.34 21.20
N ASP A 97 6.36 13.97 20.32
CA ASP A 97 7.17 15.15 20.65
C ASP A 97 6.31 16.32 21.09
N MET A 98 5.21 16.60 20.37
CA MET A 98 4.29 17.66 20.79
C MET A 98 3.56 17.34 22.10
N LYS A 99 3.21 16.08 22.37
CA LYS A 99 2.68 15.67 23.68
C LYS A 99 3.70 15.90 24.80
N LYS A 100 4.98 15.65 24.54
CA LYS A 100 6.06 15.91 25.50
C LYS A 100 6.24 17.42 25.74
N GLU A 101 6.20 18.21 24.67
CA GLU A 101 6.28 19.67 24.76
C GLU A 101 5.09 20.26 25.55
N GLN A 102 3.88 19.77 25.30
CA GLN A 102 2.68 20.17 26.03
C GLN A 102 2.85 19.93 27.54
N ARG A 103 3.26 18.72 27.95
CA ARG A 103 3.52 18.40 29.36
C ARG A 103 4.61 19.28 29.99
N ASN A 104 5.67 19.58 29.24
CA ASN A 104 6.76 20.43 29.72
C ASN A 104 6.31 21.88 29.97
N ARG A 105 5.36 22.39 29.17
CA ARG A 105 4.78 23.73 29.37
C ARG A 105 3.85 23.73 30.58
N GLU A 106 2.98 22.73 30.70
CA GLU A 106 2.05 22.57 31.83
C GLU A 106 2.80 22.40 33.17
N GLY A 107 3.94 21.70 33.20
CA GLY A 107 4.74 21.50 34.41
C GLY A 107 5.67 22.67 34.79
N ARG A 108 5.79 23.71 33.96
CA ARG A 108 6.56 24.95 34.26
C ARG A 108 5.68 26.12 34.67
N GLU A 109 4.36 25.97 34.57
CA GLU A 109 3.36 26.97 34.99
C GLU A 109 2.88 26.76 36.44
N VAL A 110 3.51 25.85 37.21
CA VAL A 110 3.25 25.58 38.63
C VAL A 110 4.36 26.14 39.50
#